data_AF-A0A822ITN1-F1
#
_entry.id   AF-A0A822ITN1-F1
#
_cell.length_a   1.000
_cell.length_b   1.000
_cell.length_c   1.000
_cell.angle_alpha   90.00
_cell.angle_beta   90.00
_cell.angle_gamma   90.00
#
_symmetry.space_group_name_H-M   'P 1'
#
loop_
_entity.id
_entity.type
_entity.pdbx_description
1 polymer ?
#
loop_
_entity_poly.entity_id
_entity_poly.type
_entity_poly.pdbx_seq_one_letter_code
_entity_poly.pdbx_strand_id
1 'polypeptide(L)'
;ELESKNVMGVVVPKIEASSVHKNLSEHGYGIIGTSSRIDEAVDSYEVLVEKIIQAAEIETTMKKLLEDIEKTKRRVNALEFKVIPELGEARDFIVLRLEEMERENTFRLKRIKG
;
A
#
# COMPACT_ATOMS: atom_id res chain seq x y z
N GLU A 1 -11.71 20.06 5.92
CA GLU A 1 -12.40 18.74 5.98
C GLU A 1 -11.39 17.64 5.63
N LEU A 2 -11.65 16.38 6.03
CA LEU A 2 -10.80 15.24 5.64
C LEU A 2 -11.34 14.68 4.33
N GLU A 3 -10.80 15.15 3.20
CA GLU A 3 -11.07 14.52 1.91
C GLU A 3 -10.21 13.26 1.76
N SER A 4 -10.69 12.28 1.00
CA SER A 4 -9.90 11.08 0.71
C SER A 4 -9.59 11.02 -0.79
N LYS A 5 -8.32 10.83 -1.13
CA LYS A 5 -7.85 10.68 -2.50
C LYS A 5 -7.43 9.23 -2.71
N ASN A 6 -7.75 8.66 -3.86
CA ASN A 6 -7.32 7.32 -4.21
C ASN A 6 -6.07 7.42 -5.10
N VAL A 7 -4.97 6.82 -4.66
CA VAL A 7 -3.73 6.72 -5.44
C VAL A 7 -3.34 5.25 -5.48
N MET A 8 -3.33 4.65 -6.68
CA MET A 8 -2.96 3.24 -6.91
C MET A 8 -3.75 2.21 -6.09
N GLY A 9 -5.03 2.49 -5.77
CA GLY A 9 -5.88 1.61 -4.97
C GLY A 9 -5.76 1.84 -3.46
N VAL A 10 -4.88 2.75 -3.02
CA VAL A 10 -4.68 3.12 -1.62
C VAL A 10 -5.42 4.42 -1.33
N VAL A 11 -6.27 4.41 -0.30
CA VAL A 11 -6.99 5.60 0.18
C VAL A 11 -6.06 6.43 1.07
N VAL A 12 -5.67 7.59 0.55
CA VAL A 12 -4.83 8.55 1.25
C VAL A 12 -5.67 9.72 1.74
N PRO A 13 -5.50 10.15 3.00
CA PRO A 13 -6.18 11.34 3.51
C PRO A 13 -5.55 12.58 2.87
N LYS A 14 -6.39 13.49 2.38
CA LYS A 14 -6.01 14.82 1.92
C LYS A 14 -6.46 15.80 3.01
N ILE A 15 -5.52 16.55 3.57
CA ILE A 15 -5.82 17.51 4.64
C ILE A 15 -5.88 18.90 4.01
N GLU A 16 -7.07 19.49 3.95
CA GLU A 16 -7.19 20.89 3.55
C GLU A 16 -6.85 21.79 4.75
N ALA A 17 -5.76 22.56 4.63
CA ALA A 17 -5.24 23.47 5.64
C ALA A 17 -6.07 24.77 5.76
N SER A 18 -7.40 24.67 5.69
CA SER A 18 -8.33 25.81 5.62
C SER A 18 -8.41 26.65 6.89
N SER A 19 -7.63 26.35 7.93
CA SER A 19 -7.70 27.03 9.25
C SER A 19 -6.33 27.41 9.82
N VAL A 20 -5.27 27.42 9.00
CA VAL A 20 -3.93 27.75 9.48
C VAL A 20 -3.70 29.25 9.56
N HIS A 21 -4.30 30.04 8.67
CA HIS A 21 -4.29 31.50 8.78
C HIS A 21 -5.51 31.96 9.59
N LYS A 22 -5.27 32.47 10.79
CA LYS A 22 -6.31 33.09 11.62
C LYS A 22 -6.35 34.59 11.38
N ASN A 23 -7.52 35.19 11.48
CA ASN A 23 -7.60 36.66 11.43
C ASN A 23 -6.96 37.26 12.69
N LEU A 24 -6.47 38.50 12.61
CA LEU A 24 -5.80 39.18 13.74
C LEU A 24 -6.65 39.20 15.04
N SER A 25 -7.98 39.16 14.89
CA SER A 25 -8.96 39.10 15.98
C SER A 25 -9.09 37.72 16.66
N GLU A 26 -8.59 36.65 16.03
CA GLU A 26 -8.71 35.26 16.48
C GLU A 26 -7.44 34.71 17.12
N HIS A 27 -6.33 35.46 17.10
CA HIS A 27 -5.08 35.04 17.75
C HIS A 27 -5.12 35.11 19.29
N GLY A 28 -6.16 35.72 19.88
CA GLY A 28 -6.40 35.69 21.34
C GLY A 28 -5.46 36.56 22.19
N TYR A 29 -4.56 37.33 21.58
CA TYR A 29 -3.76 38.36 22.25
C TYR A 29 -4.31 39.77 22.01
N GLY A 30 -4.12 40.66 22.99
CA GLY A 30 -4.60 42.04 22.91
C GLY A 30 -3.77 42.88 21.93
N ILE A 31 -4.42 43.54 20.98
CA ILE A 31 -3.77 44.40 19.97
C ILE A 31 -3.06 45.59 20.65
N ILE A 32 -3.55 46.02 21.82
CA ILE A 32 -2.93 47.10 22.61
C ILE A 32 -1.79 46.52 23.46
N GLY A 33 -0.55 46.83 23.08
CA GLY A 33 0.67 46.44 23.81
C GLY A 33 1.45 45.29 23.17
N THR A 34 0.96 44.71 22.07
CA THR A 34 1.70 43.69 21.33
C THR A 34 2.72 44.34 20.40
N SER A 35 3.95 43.82 20.40
CA SER A 35 5.03 44.29 19.53
C SER A 35 4.87 43.70 18.14
N SER A 36 5.14 44.50 17.10
CA SER A 36 5.15 44.07 15.68
C SER A 36 6.03 42.83 15.42
N ARG A 37 7.03 42.58 16.28
CA ARG A 37 7.88 41.37 16.20
C ARG A 37 7.13 40.08 16.53
N ILE A 38 6.08 40.16 17.34
CA ILE A 38 5.25 39.01 17.72
C ILE A 38 4.34 38.63 16.55
N ASP A 39 3.76 39.61 15.86
CA ASP A 39 2.95 39.37 14.66
C ASP A 39 3.77 38.69 13.56
N GLU A 40 5.00 39.16 13.31
CA GLU A 40 5.93 38.53 12.35
C GLU A 40 6.27 37.08 12.74
N ALA A 41 6.46 36.81 14.04
CA ALA A 41 6.70 35.46 14.53
C ALA A 41 5.48 34.54 14.35
N VAL A 42 4.27 35.05 14.59
CA VAL A 42 3.01 34.32 14.39
C VAL A 42 2.82 33.96 12.91
N ASP A 43 3.00 34.92 12.00
CA ASP A 43 2.90 34.69 10.55
C ASP A 43 3.89 33.61 10.07
N SER A 44 5.15 33.70 10.51
CA SER A 44 6.16 32.69 10.19
C SER A 44 5.83 31.30 10.74
N TYR A 45 5.15 31.24 11.89
CA TYR A 45 4.73 29.99 12.52
C TYR A 45 3.54 29.37 11.80
N GLU A 46 2.56 30.17 11.36
CA GLU A 46 1.43 29.69 10.57
C GLU A 46 1.92 29.06 9.25
N VAL A 47 2.84 29.72 8.54
CA VAL A 47 3.46 29.15 7.32
C VAL A 47 4.23 27.85 7.62
N LEU A 48 4.93 27.78 8.76
CA LEU A 48 5.64 26.56 9.16
C LEU A 48 4.67 25.40 9.43
N VAL A 49 3.59 25.66 10.16
CA VAL A 49 2.57 24.66 10.48
C VAL A 49 1.92 24.12 9.21
N GLU A 50 1.62 24.99 8.24
CA GLU A 50 1.07 24.57 6.95
C GLU A 50 2.03 23.60 6.23
N LYS A 51 3.33 23.92 6.17
CA LYS A 51 4.34 23.05 5.56
C LYS A 51 4.48 21.72 6.30
N ILE A 52 4.39 21.70 7.62
CA ILE A 52 4.43 20.46 8.41
C ILE A 52 3.22 19.58 8.10
N ILE A 53 2.03 20.17 7.97
CA ILE A 53 0.82 19.42 7.62
C ILE A 53 0.96 18.79 6.22
N GLN A 54 1.45 19.55 5.24
CA GLN A 54 1.70 19.03 3.89
C GLN A 54 2.76 17.91 3.88
N ALA A 55 3.84 18.06 4.64
CA ALA A 55 4.86 17.03 4.77
C ALA A 55 4.31 15.76 5.42
N ALA A 56 3.50 15.89 6.47
CA ALA A 56 2.87 14.76 7.16
C ALA A 56 1.89 14.00 6.27
N GLU A 57 1.16 14.69 5.38
CA GLU A 57 0.29 14.06 4.38
C GLU A 57 1.10 13.18 3.41
N ILE A 58 2.18 13.73 2.85
CA ILE A 58 3.06 13.01 1.92
C ILE A 58 3.73 11.83 2.63
N GLU A 59 4.25 12.02 3.84
CA GLU A 59 4.90 10.97 4.62
C GLU A 59 3.93 9.82 4.93
N THR A 60 2.71 10.15 5.34
CA THR A 60 1.66 9.15 5.64
C THR A 60 1.29 8.38 4.38
N THR A 61 1.15 9.07 3.25
CA THR A 61 0.88 8.46 1.95
C THR A 61 2.01 7.49 1.56
N MET A 62 3.26 7.91 1.70
CA MET A 62 4.42 7.09 1.37
C MET A 62 4.48 5.83 2.23
N LYS A 63 4.22 5.94 3.55
CA LYS A 63 4.19 4.79 4.47
C LYS A 63 3.14 3.76 4.07
N LYS A 64 1.92 4.19 3.73
CA LYS A 64 0.85 3.27 3.28
C LYS A 64 1.21 2.57 1.97
N LEU A 65 1.75 3.30 1.00
CA LEU A 65 2.17 2.71 -0.28
C LEU A 65 3.28 1.67 -0.08
N LEU A 66 4.25 1.95 0.78
CA LEU A 66 5.33 1.00 1.08
C LEU A 66 4.80 -0.30 1.70
N GLU A 67 3.84 -0.22 2.61
CA GLU A 67 3.22 -1.40 3.21
C GLU A 67 2.54 -2.30 2.16
N ASP A 68 1.83 -1.69 1.21
CA ASP A 68 1.13 -2.43 0.15
C ASP A 68 2.09 -3.00 -0.90
N ILE A 69 3.18 -2.29 -1.22
CA ILE A 69 4.28 -2.83 -2.04
C ILE A 69 4.89 -4.05 -1.36
N GLU A 70 5.14 -3.98 -0.04
CA GLU A 70 5.71 -5.10 0.70
C GLU A 70 4.78 -6.32 0.72
N LYS A 71 3.47 -6.11 0.95
CA LYS A 71 2.45 -7.17 0.84
C LYS A 71 2.45 -7.80 -0.53
N THR A 72 2.50 -6.99 -1.59
CA THR A 72 2.51 -7.47 -2.98
C THR A 72 3.77 -8.27 -3.27
N LYS A 73 4.95 -7.78 -2.84
CA LYS A 73 6.23 -8.49 -2.98
C LYS A 73 6.21 -9.85 -2.27
N ARG A 74 5.70 -9.91 -1.04
CA ARG A 74 5.56 -11.20 -0.31
C ARG A 74 4.64 -12.18 -1.05
N ARG A 75 3.55 -11.69 -1.65
CA ARG A 75 2.63 -12.54 -2.45
C ARG A 75 3.31 -13.07 -3.71
N VAL A 76 4.06 -12.24 -4.43
CA VAL A 76 4.82 -12.67 -5.61
C VAL A 76 5.84 -13.75 -5.23
N ASN A 77 6.61 -13.52 -4.16
CA ASN A 77 7.58 -14.52 -3.69
C ASN A 77 6.92 -15.85 -3.30
N ALA A 78 5.76 -15.81 -2.62
CA ALA A 78 5.04 -17.02 -2.27
C ALA A 78 4.57 -17.80 -3.52
N LEU A 79 4.17 -17.09 -4.58
CA LEU A 79 3.80 -17.71 -5.85
C LEU A 79 5.00 -18.34 -6.53
N GLU A 80 6.10 -17.60 -6.66
CA GLU A 80 7.32 -18.04 -7.37
C GLU A 80 8.01 -19.22 -6.70
N PHE A 81 8.17 -19.17 -5.37
CA PHE A 81 9.02 -20.14 -4.66
C PHE A 81 8.25 -21.27 -3.98
N LYS A 82 6.92 -21.18 -3.90
CA LYS A 82 6.10 -22.23 -3.27
C LYS A 82 5.03 -22.76 -4.20
N VAL A 83 4.08 -21.90 -4.62
CA VAL A 83 2.89 -22.36 -5.34
C VAL A 83 3.23 -22.89 -6.74
N ILE A 84 4.07 -22.19 -7.50
CA ILE A 84 4.45 -22.62 -8.85
C ILE A 84 5.21 -23.95 -8.82
N PRO A 85 6.25 -24.14 -7.97
CA PRO A 85 6.93 -25.42 -7.82
C PRO A 85 5.98 -26.56 -7.41
N GLU A 86 5.14 -26.36 -6.39
CA GLU A 86 4.18 -27.38 -5.91
C GLU A 86 3.22 -27.82 -7.03
N LEU A 87 2.72 -26.87 -7.84
CA LEU A 87 1.86 -27.18 -8.99
C LEU A 87 2.63 -27.91 -10.11
N GLY A 88 3.91 -27.59 -10.31
CA GLY A 88 4.79 -28.30 -11.25
C GLY A 88 5.00 -29.76 -10.86
N GLU A 89 5.31 -30.02 -9.58
CA GLU A 89 5.45 -31.37 -9.05
C GLU A 89 4.15 -32.17 -9.13
N ALA A 90 3.02 -31.55 -8.80
CA ALA A 90 1.70 -32.19 -8.91
C ALA A 90 1.36 -32.56 -10.36
N ARG A 91 1.69 -31.69 -11.33
CA ARG A 91 1.53 -31.99 -12.76
C ARG A 91 2.35 -33.22 -13.15
N ASP A 92 3.63 -33.24 -12.80
CA ASP A 92 4.54 -34.32 -13.20
C ASP A 92 4.14 -35.65 -12.56
N PHE A 93 3.64 -35.63 -11.32
CA PHE A 93 3.05 -36.79 -10.66
C PHE A 93 1.82 -37.34 -11.39
N ILE A 94 0.90 -36.45 -11.82
CA ILE A 94 -0.30 -36.86 -12.56
C ILE A 94 0.08 -37.50 -13.90
N VAL A 95 1.02 -36.90 -14.64
CA VAL A 95 1.50 -37.44 -15.93
C VAL A 95 2.10 -38.83 -15.73
N LEU A 96 3.00 -38.99 -14.75
CA LEU A 96 3.61 -40.28 -14.43
C LEU A 96 2.56 -41.35 -14.10
N ARG A 97 1.52 -40.99 -13.33
CA ARG A 97 0.48 -41.93 -12.94
C ARG A 97 -0.39 -42.34 -14.14
N LEU A 98 -0.71 -41.41 -15.03
CA LEU A 98 -1.47 -41.68 -16.26
C LEU A 98 -0.69 -42.61 -17.20
N GLU A 99 0.60 -42.35 -17.41
CA GLU A 99 1.47 -43.21 -18.23
C GLU A 99 1.54 -44.64 -17.68
N GLU A 100 1.64 -44.79 -16.35
CA GLU A 100 1.65 -46.11 -15.73
C GLU A 100 0.32 -46.86 -15.90
N MET A 101 -0.81 -46.15 -15.79
CA MET A 101 -2.14 -46.72 -16.06
C MET A 101 -2.31 -47.15 -17.51
N GLU A 102 -1.79 -46.38 -18.48
CA GLU A 102 -1.79 -46.75 -19.90
C GLU A 102 -0.91 -47.99 -20.17
N ARG A 103 0.26 -48.06 -19.54
CA ARG A 103 1.12 -49.26 -19.61
C ARG A 103 0.40 -50.50 -19.10
N GLU A 104 -0.17 -50.45 -17.89
CA GLU A 104 -0.92 -51.56 -17.30
C GLU A 104 -2.07 -52.02 -18.21
N ASN A 105 -2.85 -51.09 -18.75
CA ASN A 105 -3.95 -51.41 -19.67
C ASN A 105 -3.45 -52.07 -20.96
N THR A 106 -2.34 -51.59 -21.51
CA THR A 106 -1.73 -52.19 -22.71
C THR A 106 -1.25 -53.63 -22.44
N PHE A 107 -0.64 -53.89 -21.27
CA PHE A 107 -0.27 -55.24 -20.87
C PHE A 107 -1.48 -56.16 -20.69
N ARG A 108 -2.57 -55.67 -20.08
CA ARG A 108 -3.82 -56.45 -19.94
C ARG A 108 -4.41 -56.81 -21.30
N LEU A 109 -4.49 -55.85 -22.23
CA LEU A 109 -5.01 -56.09 -23.58
C LEU A 109 -4.16 -57.11 -24.36
N LYS A 110 -2.82 -57.02 -24.26
CA LYS A 110 -1.91 -57.99 -24.88
C LYS A 110 -2.12 -59.42 -24.35
N ARG A 111 -2.41 -59.58 -23.06
CA ARG A 111 -2.63 -60.89 -22.41
C ARG A 111 -4.00 -61.52 -22.71
N ILE A 112 -4.99 -60.72 -23.12
CA ILE A 112 -6.33 -61.20 -23.50
C ILE A 112 -6.36 -61.59 -24.99
N LYS A 113 -5.52 -60.97 -25.82
CA LYS A 113 -5.51 -61.16 -27.28
C LYS A 113 -4.54 -62.27 -27.77
N GLY A 114 -3.68 -62.78 -26.89
CA GLY A 114 -2.84 -63.97 -27.14
C GLY A 114 -3.29 -65.11 -26.26
#